data_AF-A0AAC8QBN8-F1
#
_entry.id   AF-A0AAC8QBN8-F1
#
_cell.length_a   1.000
_cell.length_b   1.000
_cell.length_c   1.000
_cell.angle_alpha   90.00
_cell.angle_beta   90.00
_cell.angle_gamma   90.00
#
_symmetry.space_group_name_H-M   'P 1'
#
loop_
_entity.id
_entity.type
_entity.pdbx_description
1 polymer ?
#
loop_
_entity_poly.entity_id
_entity_poly.type
_entity_poly.pdbx_seq_one_letter_code
_entity_poly.pdbx_strand_id
1 'polypeptide(L)'
;MSKRQQSESSELVSAAASIEEELRKFESLAEEVRTGTMKSQKNLEKMGKLLTQVADCDERMVGHMRTLLGVLNGWRDRQQTLAAEVNERALELQERTKVYQTLMERFGELGQQAASLSSQMHQVAGMTQQGQAMKTEEVIASLQAVNERMTEVAEGAGKLASDAEAQDFIDVSRDAESLRQQLLSARNRANLLQQKLHSANA
;
A
#
# COMPACT_ATOMS: atom_id res chain seq x y z
N MET A 1 -18.27 3.90 6.38
CA MET A 1 -18.69 4.26 5.01
C MET A 1 -20.20 4.57 4.87
N SER A 2 -21.02 4.66 5.93
CA SER A 2 -22.45 4.38 5.74
C SER A 2 -23.46 5.54 5.74
N LYS A 3 -23.19 6.70 6.36
CA LYS A 3 -24.20 7.81 6.43
C LYS A 3 -23.99 8.92 5.39
N ARG A 4 -22.73 9.28 5.12
CA ARG A 4 -22.38 10.40 4.22
C ARG A 4 -22.56 10.06 2.74
N GLN A 5 -22.31 8.80 2.36
CA GLN A 5 -22.57 8.32 0.99
C GLN A 5 -24.07 8.21 0.70
N GLN A 6 -24.88 7.81 1.68
CA GLN A 6 -26.35 7.81 1.55
C GLN A 6 -26.94 9.22 1.47
N SER A 7 -26.41 10.18 2.24
CA SER A 7 -26.88 11.57 2.16
C SER A 7 -26.53 12.22 0.82
N GLU A 8 -25.34 11.96 0.27
CA GLU A 8 -24.93 12.54 -1.02
C GLU A 8 -25.67 11.91 -2.21
N SER A 9 -25.86 10.58 -2.23
CA SER A 9 -26.73 9.96 -3.25
C SER A 9 -28.16 10.48 -3.12
N SER A 10 -28.62 10.74 -1.89
CA SER A 10 -29.91 11.37 -1.63
C SER A 10 -29.96 12.82 -2.14
N GLU A 11 -28.89 13.59 -2.08
CA GLU A 11 -28.84 14.97 -2.58
C GLU A 11 -28.89 15.04 -4.11
N LEU A 12 -28.14 14.18 -4.80
CA LEU A 12 -28.19 14.10 -6.27
C LEU A 12 -29.58 13.67 -6.75
N VAL A 13 -30.13 12.62 -6.14
CA VAL A 13 -31.48 12.14 -6.46
C VAL A 13 -32.53 13.21 -6.16
N SER A 14 -32.40 13.92 -5.04
CA SER A 14 -33.32 15.02 -4.70
C SER A 14 -33.22 16.17 -5.70
N ALA A 15 -32.02 16.57 -6.11
CA ALA A 15 -31.83 17.66 -7.07
C ALA A 15 -32.41 17.30 -8.45
N ALA A 16 -32.20 16.06 -8.92
CA ALA A 16 -32.78 15.57 -10.15
C ALA A 16 -34.32 15.51 -10.08
N ALA A 17 -34.87 14.99 -8.98
CA ALA A 17 -36.31 14.90 -8.77
C ALA A 17 -36.99 16.28 -8.78
N SER A 18 -36.36 17.30 -8.19
CA SER A 18 -36.89 18.68 -8.22
C SER A 18 -36.94 19.26 -9.64
N ILE A 19 -35.96 18.96 -10.50
CA ILE A 19 -35.99 19.38 -11.91
C ILE A 19 -37.13 18.67 -12.64
N GLU A 20 -37.28 17.36 -12.47
CA GLU A 20 -38.37 16.61 -13.12
C GLU A 20 -39.75 17.11 -12.68
N GLU A 21 -39.93 17.40 -11.40
CA GLU A 21 -41.19 17.94 -10.87
C GLU A 21 -41.50 19.31 -11.48
N GLU A 22 -40.52 20.20 -11.53
CA GLU A 22 -40.71 21.54 -12.09
C GLU A 22 -40.94 21.49 -13.60
N LEU A 23 -40.28 20.60 -14.33
CA LEU A 23 -40.50 20.38 -15.76
C LEU A 23 -41.93 19.96 -16.06
N ARG A 24 -42.50 19.02 -15.29
CA ARG A 24 -43.90 18.61 -15.45
C ARG A 24 -44.88 19.78 -15.22
N LYS A 25 -44.60 20.64 -14.24
CA LYS A 25 -45.41 21.84 -13.99
C LYS A 25 -45.32 22.82 -15.16
N PHE A 26 -44.11 23.06 -15.66
CA PHE A 26 -43.88 23.92 -16.82
C PHE A 26 -44.65 23.41 -18.05
N GLU A 27 -44.55 22.11 -18.35
CA GLU A 27 -45.23 21.47 -19.47
C GLU A 27 -46.76 21.61 -19.37
N SER A 28 -47.33 21.41 -18.18
CA SER A 28 -48.76 21.59 -17.92
C SER A 28 -49.20 23.04 -18.14
N LEU A 29 -48.47 24.00 -17.56
CA LEU A 29 -48.78 25.43 -17.70
C LEU A 29 -48.64 25.90 -19.16
N ALA A 30 -47.61 25.44 -19.86
CA ALA A 30 -47.39 25.74 -21.26
C ALA A 30 -48.54 25.21 -22.13
N GLU A 31 -49.05 24.01 -21.85
CA GLU A 31 -50.19 23.45 -22.58
C GLU A 31 -51.49 24.23 -22.31
N GLU A 32 -51.74 24.63 -21.06
CA GLU A 32 -52.88 25.50 -20.73
C GLU A 32 -52.79 26.86 -21.42
N VAL A 33 -51.59 27.42 -21.56
CA VAL A 33 -51.36 28.66 -22.30
C VAL A 33 -51.58 28.45 -23.80
N ARG A 34 -51.11 27.34 -24.38
CA ARG A 34 -51.28 27.05 -25.81
C ARG A 34 -52.74 26.84 -26.22
N THR A 35 -53.51 26.17 -25.38
CA THR A 35 -54.89 25.76 -25.68
C THR A 35 -55.95 26.73 -25.13
N GLY A 36 -55.54 27.67 -24.27
CA GLY A 36 -56.42 28.64 -23.64
C GLY A 36 -57.13 29.58 -24.61
N THR A 37 -58.44 29.72 -24.45
CA THR A 37 -59.23 30.66 -25.28
C THR A 37 -59.00 32.10 -24.84
N MET A 38 -59.05 33.06 -25.77
CA MET A 38 -58.83 34.50 -25.51
C MET A 38 -60.01 35.38 -25.95
N LYS A 39 -61.23 34.86 -25.82
CA LYS A 39 -62.45 35.48 -26.36
C LYS A 39 -63.20 36.41 -25.39
N SER A 40 -62.70 36.60 -24.17
CA SER A 40 -63.31 37.47 -23.16
C SER A 40 -62.25 38.14 -22.30
N GLN A 41 -62.57 39.28 -21.69
CA GLN A 41 -61.69 39.97 -20.74
C GLN A 41 -61.22 39.04 -19.61
N LYS A 42 -62.15 38.28 -19.03
CA LYS A 42 -61.83 37.29 -17.98
C LYS A 42 -60.84 36.23 -18.47
N ASN A 43 -60.97 35.80 -19.72
CA ASN A 43 -60.05 34.82 -20.30
C ASN A 43 -58.67 35.44 -20.52
N LEU A 44 -58.58 36.70 -20.97
CA LEU A 44 -57.30 37.41 -21.10
C LEU A 44 -56.59 37.59 -19.75
N GLU A 45 -57.33 37.94 -18.69
CA GLU A 45 -56.77 38.04 -17.33
C GLU A 45 -56.26 36.69 -16.82
N LYS A 46 -56.99 35.59 -17.09
CA LYS A 46 -56.52 34.23 -16.76
C LYS A 46 -55.23 33.89 -17.50
N MET A 47 -55.17 34.19 -18.80
CA MET A 47 -53.99 33.95 -19.62
C MET A 47 -52.77 34.75 -19.14
N GLY A 48 -52.96 36.01 -18.75
CA GLY A 48 -51.92 36.82 -18.13
C GLY A 48 -51.33 36.18 -16.88
N LYS A 49 -52.18 35.66 -15.98
CA LYS A 49 -51.73 34.94 -14.77
C LYS A 49 -50.97 33.65 -15.09
N LEU A 50 -51.44 32.88 -16.07
CA LEU A 50 -50.74 31.66 -16.51
C LEU A 50 -49.36 31.98 -17.08
N LEU A 51 -49.23 33.04 -17.88
CA LEU A 51 -47.93 33.48 -18.40
C LEU A 51 -46.95 33.89 -17.28
N THR A 52 -47.43 34.57 -16.23
CA THR A 52 -46.62 34.85 -15.04
C THR A 52 -46.16 33.56 -14.36
N GLN A 53 -47.06 32.59 -14.19
CA GLN A 53 -46.70 31.31 -13.57
C GLN A 53 -45.69 30.51 -14.40
N VAL A 54 -45.77 30.59 -15.74
CA VAL A 54 -44.76 30.00 -16.64
C VAL A 54 -43.40 30.67 -16.43
N ALA A 55 -43.35 32.01 -16.36
CA ALA A 55 -42.10 32.73 -16.11
C ALA A 55 -41.49 32.38 -14.75
N ASP A 56 -42.31 32.30 -13.69
CA ASP A 56 -41.85 31.90 -12.36
C ASP A 56 -41.34 30.45 -12.34
N CYS A 57 -41.96 29.57 -13.13
CA CYS A 57 -41.56 28.17 -13.28
C CYS A 57 -40.22 28.02 -14.00
N ASP A 58 -40.00 28.82 -15.05
CA ASP A 58 -38.71 28.90 -15.76
C ASP A 58 -37.58 29.37 -14.82
N GLU A 59 -37.83 30.39 -14.00
CA GLU A 59 -36.85 30.87 -13.02
C GLU A 59 -36.50 29.79 -11.98
N ARG A 60 -37.51 29.07 -11.46
CA ARG A 60 -37.29 27.93 -10.56
C ARG A 60 -36.51 26.80 -11.23
N MET A 61 -36.79 26.50 -12.51
CA MET A 61 -36.05 25.51 -13.31
C MET A 61 -34.55 25.82 -13.32
N VAL A 62 -34.21 27.08 -13.61
CA VAL A 62 -32.82 27.55 -13.63
C VAL A 62 -32.17 27.38 -12.25
N GLY A 63 -32.91 27.67 -11.18
CA GLY A 63 -32.48 27.42 -9.81
C GLY A 63 -32.15 25.95 -9.55
N HIS A 64 -33.05 25.03 -9.91
CA HIS A 64 -32.83 23.59 -9.73
C HIS A 64 -31.66 23.05 -10.57
N MET A 65 -31.50 23.53 -11.81
CA MET A 65 -30.35 23.19 -12.66
C MET A 65 -29.02 23.64 -12.04
N ARG A 66 -28.95 24.85 -11.48
CA ARG A 66 -27.76 25.33 -10.77
C ARG A 66 -27.44 24.46 -9.56
N THR A 67 -28.46 24.05 -8.80
CA THR A 67 -28.28 23.14 -7.65
C THR A 67 -27.73 21.79 -8.10
N LEU A 68 -28.29 21.18 -9.14
CA LEU A 68 -27.79 19.91 -9.67
C LEU A 68 -26.34 20.01 -10.13
N LEU A 69 -25.98 21.06 -10.87
CA LEU A 69 -24.60 21.32 -11.29
C LEU A 69 -23.66 21.51 -10.10
N GLY A 70 -24.11 22.19 -9.04
CA GLY A 70 -23.37 22.34 -7.79
C GLY A 70 -23.04 21.00 -7.14
N VAL A 71 -24.04 20.12 -7.01
CA VAL A 71 -23.86 18.75 -6.46
C VAL A 71 -22.88 17.95 -7.32
N LEU A 72 -23.04 17.96 -8.65
CA LEU A 72 -22.15 17.24 -9.58
C LEU A 72 -20.69 17.73 -9.52
N ASN A 73 -20.48 19.04 -9.42
CA ASN A 73 -19.14 19.61 -9.27
C ASN A 73 -18.51 19.21 -7.93
N GLY A 74 -19.28 19.24 -6.83
CA GLY A 74 -18.80 18.76 -5.53
C GLY A 74 -18.38 17.29 -5.56
N TRP A 75 -19.12 16.44 -6.28
CA TRP A 75 -18.74 15.04 -6.49
C TRP A 75 -17.46 14.90 -7.30
N ARG A 76 -17.30 15.68 -8.37
CA ARG A 76 -16.08 15.70 -9.19
C ARG A 76 -14.86 16.11 -8.34
N ASP A 77 -14.97 17.19 -7.58
CA ASP A 77 -13.88 17.70 -6.74
C ASP A 77 -13.46 16.66 -5.69
N ARG A 78 -14.45 15.99 -5.08
CA ARG A 78 -14.19 14.89 -4.14
C ARG A 78 -13.52 13.71 -4.83
N GLN A 79 -14.00 13.30 -5.99
CA GLN A 79 -13.41 12.19 -6.75
C GLN A 79 -11.96 12.50 -7.14
N GLN A 80 -11.68 13.73 -7.55
CA GLN A 80 -10.34 14.17 -7.88
C GLN A 80 -9.41 14.20 -6.66
N THR A 81 -9.92 14.65 -5.51
CA THR A 81 -9.18 14.62 -4.23
C THR A 81 -8.82 13.20 -3.82
N LEU A 82 -9.81 12.29 -3.83
CA LEU A 82 -9.59 10.88 -3.49
C LEU A 82 -8.62 10.21 -4.48
N ALA A 83 -8.72 10.51 -5.77
CA ALA A 83 -7.79 9.99 -6.77
C ALA A 83 -6.34 10.44 -6.50
N ALA A 84 -6.15 11.71 -6.10
CA ALA A 84 -4.84 12.23 -5.73
C ALA A 84 -4.27 11.53 -4.48
N GLU A 85 -5.09 11.36 -3.43
CA GLU A 85 -4.70 10.65 -2.20
C GLU A 85 -4.30 9.19 -2.48
N VAL A 86 -5.08 8.49 -3.32
CA VAL A 86 -4.78 7.11 -3.72
C VAL A 86 -3.46 7.05 -4.51
N ASN A 87 -3.23 7.99 -5.41
CA ASN A 87 -1.99 8.04 -6.19
C ASN A 87 -0.76 8.31 -5.29
N GLU A 88 -0.87 9.23 -4.33
CA GLU A 88 0.18 9.49 -3.35
C GLU A 88 0.52 8.22 -2.55
N ARG A 89 -0.49 7.49 -2.08
CA ARG A 89 -0.28 6.22 -1.36
C ARG A 89 0.29 5.12 -2.24
N ALA A 90 -0.06 5.08 -3.52
CA ALA A 90 0.53 4.14 -4.47
C ALA A 90 2.03 4.40 -4.66
N LEU A 91 2.46 5.66 -4.75
CA LEU A 91 3.86 6.05 -4.85
C LEU A 91 4.65 5.68 -3.58
N GLU A 92 4.08 5.94 -2.40
CA GLU A 92 4.67 5.54 -1.13
C GLU A 92 4.85 4.01 -1.06
N LEU A 93 3.80 3.25 -1.42
CA LEU A 93 3.86 1.79 -1.45
C LEU A 93 4.93 1.29 -2.43
N GLN A 94 5.04 1.91 -3.61
CA GLN A 94 6.06 1.56 -4.58
C GLN A 94 7.46 1.77 -4.01
N GLU A 95 7.71 2.89 -3.35
CA GLU A 95 9.02 3.18 -2.76
C GLU A 95 9.35 2.23 -1.62
N ARG A 96 8.40 1.98 -0.71
CA ARG A 96 8.58 0.99 0.37
C ARG A 96 8.82 -0.42 -0.18
N THR A 97 8.17 -0.78 -1.29
CA THR A 97 8.38 -2.09 -1.95
C THR A 97 9.79 -2.23 -2.49
N LYS A 98 10.38 -1.17 -3.06
CA LYS A 98 11.79 -1.19 -3.51
C LYS A 98 12.75 -1.39 -2.34
N VAL A 99 12.56 -0.64 -1.25
CA VAL A 99 13.37 -0.78 -0.03
C VAL A 99 13.29 -2.22 0.48
N TYR A 100 12.08 -2.78 0.58
CA TYR A 100 11.87 -4.16 0.98
C TYR A 100 12.59 -5.16 0.06
N GLN A 101 12.49 -5.01 -1.26
CA GLN A 101 13.17 -5.87 -2.23
C GLN A 101 14.69 -5.84 -2.04
N THR A 102 15.29 -4.66 -1.87
CA THR A 102 16.72 -4.53 -1.61
C THR A 102 17.14 -5.20 -0.30
N LEU A 103 16.33 -5.10 0.76
CA LEU A 103 16.58 -5.81 2.02
C LEU A 103 16.50 -7.34 1.84
N MET A 104 15.52 -7.83 1.08
CA MET A 104 15.35 -9.26 0.78
C MET A 104 16.46 -9.84 -0.09
N GLU A 105 16.94 -9.10 -1.09
CA GLU A 105 18.09 -9.49 -1.90
C GLU A 105 19.33 -9.68 -1.02
N ARG A 106 19.64 -8.69 -0.18
CA ARG A 106 20.74 -8.78 0.80
C ARG A 106 20.57 -9.94 1.78
N PHE A 107 19.34 -10.16 2.27
CA PHE A 107 19.05 -11.29 3.16
C PHE A 107 19.30 -12.63 2.47
N GLY A 108 18.86 -12.77 1.21
CA GLY A 108 19.08 -13.97 0.41
C GLY A 108 20.56 -14.26 0.17
N GLU A 109 21.35 -13.24 -0.16
CA GLU A 109 22.81 -13.36 -0.33
C GLU A 109 23.48 -13.84 0.96
N LEU A 110 23.14 -13.25 2.11
CA LEU A 110 23.67 -13.67 3.41
C LEU A 110 23.27 -15.11 3.74
N GLY A 111 22.04 -15.51 3.44
CA GLY A 111 21.57 -16.89 3.61
C GLY A 111 22.37 -17.90 2.79
N GLN A 112 22.67 -17.57 1.53
CA GLN A 112 23.52 -18.41 0.66
C GLN A 112 24.95 -18.52 1.21
N GLN A 113 25.53 -17.41 1.67
CA GLN A 113 26.85 -17.41 2.29
C GLN A 113 26.87 -18.25 3.56
N ALA A 114 25.86 -18.12 4.43
CA ALA A 114 25.71 -18.91 5.64
C ALA A 114 25.56 -20.41 5.36
N ALA A 115 24.79 -20.79 4.33
CA ALA A 115 24.64 -22.17 3.90
C ALA A 115 25.97 -22.76 3.38
N SER A 116 26.71 -22.00 2.57
CA SER A 116 28.03 -22.39 2.07
C SER A 116 29.02 -22.62 3.22
N LEU A 117 29.08 -21.69 4.18
CA LEU A 117 29.92 -21.81 5.38
C LEU A 117 29.54 -23.01 6.24
N SER A 118 28.23 -23.27 6.38
CA SER A 118 27.74 -24.44 7.10
C SER A 118 28.19 -25.73 6.42
N SER A 119 28.16 -25.80 5.08
CA SER A 119 28.64 -26.97 4.33
C SER A 119 30.15 -27.19 4.50
N GLN A 120 30.95 -26.12 4.38
CA GLN A 120 32.41 -26.18 4.60
C GLN A 120 32.75 -26.66 6.01
N MET A 121 32.03 -26.15 7.02
CA MET A 121 32.22 -26.58 8.40
C MET A 121 31.93 -28.08 8.59
N HIS A 122 30.87 -28.61 7.96
CA HIS A 122 30.56 -30.04 8.02
C HIS A 122 31.62 -30.89 7.29
N GLN A 123 32.17 -30.42 6.18
CA GLN A 123 33.24 -31.11 5.47
C GLN A 123 34.50 -31.21 6.33
N VAL A 124 34.93 -30.10 6.95
CA VAL A 124 36.09 -30.08 7.85
C VAL A 124 35.88 -30.98 9.06
N ALA A 125 34.68 -30.94 9.67
CA ALA A 125 34.35 -31.83 10.79
C ALA A 125 34.34 -33.31 10.37
N GLY A 126 33.81 -33.66 9.20
CA GLY A 126 33.80 -35.03 8.67
C GLY A 126 35.20 -35.59 8.41
N MET A 127 36.11 -34.76 7.87
CA MET A 127 37.50 -35.15 7.62
C MET A 127 38.24 -35.49 8.92
N THR A 128 37.99 -34.75 10.01
CA THR A 128 38.59 -35.05 11.33
C THR A 128 38.07 -36.34 11.97
N GLN A 129 36.83 -36.75 11.69
CA GLN A 129 36.24 -37.98 12.23
C GLN A 129 36.66 -39.25 11.46
N GLN A 130 36.97 -39.12 10.17
CA GLN A 130 37.31 -40.26 9.31
C GLN A 130 38.80 -40.66 9.35
N GLY A 131 39.62 -39.99 10.18
CA GLY A 131 41.05 -40.30 10.32
C GLY A 131 41.85 -40.10 9.03
N GLN A 132 41.36 -39.27 8.10
CA GLN A 132 42.10 -38.92 6.89
C GLN A 132 43.38 -38.15 7.28
N ALA A 133 44.48 -38.47 6.60
CA ALA A 133 45.80 -37.89 6.83
C ALA A 133 45.89 -36.44 6.29
N MET A 134 45.07 -35.53 6.81
CA MET A 134 45.40 -34.11 6.78
C MET A 134 46.31 -33.81 7.96
N LYS A 135 47.30 -32.94 7.74
CA LYS A 135 48.08 -32.40 8.85
C LYS A 135 47.12 -31.58 9.71
N THR A 136 47.15 -31.77 11.02
CA THR A 136 46.31 -31.04 11.99
C THR A 136 46.39 -29.52 11.77
N GLU A 137 47.56 -29.02 11.34
CA GLU A 137 47.81 -27.63 10.96
C GLU A 137 46.91 -27.13 9.81
N GLU A 138 46.65 -27.95 8.79
CA GLU A 138 45.80 -27.61 7.65
C GLU A 138 44.31 -27.54 8.07
N VAL A 139 43.88 -28.45 8.95
CA VAL A 139 42.53 -28.44 9.53
C VAL A 139 42.32 -27.20 10.39
N ILE A 140 43.32 -26.84 11.21
CA ILE A 140 43.28 -25.64 12.04
C ILE A 140 43.19 -24.38 11.18
N ALA A 141 44.01 -24.27 10.12
CA ALA A 141 43.97 -23.13 9.21
C ALA A 141 42.60 -23.01 8.49
N SER A 142 42.02 -24.15 8.07
CA SER A 142 40.70 -24.18 7.45
C SER A 142 39.58 -23.73 8.41
N LEU A 143 39.60 -24.20 9.66
CA LEU A 143 38.66 -23.77 10.70
C LEU A 143 38.79 -22.27 10.99
N GLN A 144 40.01 -21.74 11.03
CA GLN A 144 40.24 -20.31 11.24
C GLN A 144 39.65 -19.48 10.09
N ALA A 145 39.89 -19.86 8.84
CA ALA A 145 39.33 -19.17 7.67
C ALA A 145 37.78 -19.21 7.66
N VAL A 146 37.18 -20.35 8.01
CA VAL A 146 35.71 -20.46 8.15
C VAL A 146 35.19 -19.57 9.28
N ASN A 147 35.90 -19.47 10.40
CA ASN A 147 35.51 -18.62 11.54
C ASN A 147 35.57 -17.12 11.24
N GLU A 148 36.63 -16.69 10.54
CA GLU A 148 36.76 -15.30 10.07
C GLU A 148 35.58 -14.95 9.17
N ARG A 149 35.28 -15.82 8.20
CA ARG A 149 34.17 -15.59 7.27
C ARG A 149 32.80 -15.69 7.91
N MET A 150 32.59 -16.58 8.88
CA MET A 150 31.36 -16.59 9.70
C MET A 150 31.17 -15.29 10.48
N THR A 151 32.27 -14.66 10.92
CA THR A 151 32.21 -13.36 11.61
C THR A 151 31.77 -12.26 10.67
N GLU A 152 32.36 -12.19 9.46
CA GLU A 152 31.97 -11.22 8.44
C GLU A 152 30.49 -11.35 8.05
N VAL A 153 29.98 -12.57 7.83
CA VAL A 153 28.57 -12.79 7.47
C VAL A 153 27.65 -12.45 8.65
N ALA A 154 28.05 -12.76 9.89
CA ALA A 154 27.28 -12.39 11.08
C ALA A 154 27.20 -10.87 11.26
N GLU A 155 28.29 -10.13 11.02
CA GLU A 155 28.27 -8.67 11.01
C GLU A 155 27.38 -8.11 9.90
N GLY A 156 27.43 -8.71 8.70
CA GLY A 156 26.53 -8.37 7.60
C GLY A 156 25.05 -8.56 7.95
N ALA A 157 24.71 -9.67 8.60
CA ALA A 157 23.37 -9.94 9.10
C ALA A 157 22.95 -8.95 10.20
N GLY A 158 23.85 -8.56 11.10
CA GLY A 158 23.59 -7.53 12.11
C GLY A 158 23.33 -6.14 11.51
N LYS A 159 24.11 -5.74 10.50
CA LYS A 159 23.87 -4.49 9.76
C LYS A 159 22.52 -4.53 9.04
N LEU A 160 22.20 -5.64 8.37
CA LEU A 160 20.91 -5.81 7.72
C LEU A 160 19.75 -5.72 8.73
N ALA A 161 19.88 -6.32 9.91
CA ALA A 161 18.86 -6.23 10.95
C ALA A 161 18.61 -4.79 11.40
N SER A 162 19.69 -4.02 11.62
CA SER A 162 19.62 -2.60 11.96
C SER A 162 19.03 -1.75 10.83
N ASP A 163 19.43 -2.01 9.57
CA ASP A 163 18.91 -1.28 8.41
C ASP A 163 17.41 -1.54 8.22
N ALA A 164 16.98 -2.78 8.39
CA ALA A 164 15.58 -3.17 8.29
C ALA A 164 14.73 -2.54 9.42
N GLU A 165 15.25 -2.50 10.65
CA GLU A 165 14.60 -1.83 11.78
C GLU A 165 14.47 -0.33 11.56
N ALA A 166 15.53 0.33 11.06
CA ALA A 166 15.51 1.75 10.72
C ALA A 166 14.50 2.10 9.60
N GLN A 167 14.05 1.10 8.83
CA GLN A 167 13.05 1.20 7.76
C GLN A 167 11.68 0.62 8.17
N ASP A 168 11.49 0.29 9.45
CA ASP A 168 10.27 -0.31 10.02
C ASP A 168 9.88 -1.69 9.43
N PHE A 169 10.84 -2.44 8.89
CA PHE A 169 10.66 -3.84 8.46
C PHE A 169 11.07 -4.81 9.57
N ILE A 170 10.23 -4.87 10.61
CA ILE A 170 10.51 -5.58 11.88
C ILE A 170 10.67 -7.10 11.69
N ASP A 171 9.91 -7.69 10.79
CA ASP A 171 10.01 -9.11 10.42
C ASP A 171 11.37 -9.43 9.80
N VAL A 172 11.79 -8.63 8.82
CA VAL A 172 13.11 -8.76 8.17
C VAL A 172 14.24 -8.57 9.18
N SER A 173 14.10 -7.56 10.05
CA SER A 173 15.08 -7.29 11.11
C SER A 173 15.25 -8.52 12.03
N ARG A 174 14.13 -9.08 12.47
CA ARG A 174 14.12 -10.28 13.32
C ARG A 174 14.74 -11.49 12.64
N ASP A 175 14.44 -11.72 11.37
CA ASP A 175 14.97 -12.86 10.62
C ASP A 175 16.49 -12.73 10.37
N ALA A 176 16.96 -11.51 10.06
CA ALA A 176 18.39 -11.20 9.95
C ALA A 176 19.12 -11.39 11.29
N GLU A 177 18.53 -10.96 12.40
CA GLU A 177 19.09 -11.17 13.73
C GLU A 177 19.14 -12.66 14.10
N SER A 178 18.10 -13.43 13.76
CA SER A 178 18.09 -14.89 13.94
C SER A 178 19.25 -15.55 13.18
N LEU A 179 19.47 -15.18 11.91
CA LEU A 179 20.59 -15.68 11.12
C LEU A 179 21.94 -15.34 11.75
N ARG A 180 22.11 -14.10 12.24
CA ARG A 180 23.31 -13.66 12.94
C ARG A 180 23.60 -14.54 14.15
N GLN A 181 22.59 -14.79 14.99
CA GLN A 181 22.75 -15.63 16.18
C GLN A 181 23.14 -17.07 15.83
N GLN A 182 22.55 -17.63 14.77
CA GLN A 182 22.91 -18.97 14.30
C GLN A 182 24.38 -19.05 13.85
N LEU A 183 24.87 -18.05 13.11
CA LEU A 183 26.27 -17.96 12.68
C LEU A 183 27.24 -17.83 13.86
N LEU A 184 26.93 -16.97 14.83
CA LEU A 184 27.75 -16.82 16.03
C LEU A 184 27.81 -18.11 16.87
N SER A 185 26.67 -18.82 16.98
CA SER A 185 26.61 -20.12 17.64
C SER A 185 27.43 -21.19 16.90
N ALA A 186 27.35 -21.22 15.56
CA ALA A 186 28.16 -22.12 14.74
C ALA A 186 29.67 -21.85 14.90
N ARG A 187 30.07 -20.57 14.87
CA ARG A 187 31.45 -20.12 15.11
C ARG A 187 31.97 -20.56 16.47
N ASN A 188 31.16 -20.42 17.52
CA ASN A 188 31.55 -20.85 18.87
C ASN A 188 31.79 -22.37 18.92
N ARG A 189 30.98 -23.18 18.22
CA ARG A 189 31.23 -24.62 18.10
C ARG A 189 32.52 -24.94 17.34
N ALA A 190 32.83 -24.20 16.28
CA ALA A 190 34.06 -24.34 15.53
C ALA A 190 35.31 -24.00 16.37
N ASN A 191 35.26 -22.93 17.15
CA ASN A 191 36.33 -22.57 18.09
C ASN A 191 36.61 -23.68 19.12
N LEU A 192 35.56 -24.31 19.66
CA LEU A 192 35.72 -25.43 20.59
C LEU A 192 36.38 -26.66 19.94
N LEU A 193 36.05 -26.94 18.68
CA LEU A 193 36.71 -28.02 17.92
C LEU A 193 38.19 -27.70 17.66
N GLN A 194 38.48 -26.45 17.27
CA GLN A 194 39.85 -25.99 17.09
C GLN A 194 40.67 -26.12 18.38
N GLN A 195 40.14 -25.74 19.54
CA GLN A 195 40.81 -25.91 20.83
C GLN A 195 41.12 -27.36 21.16
N LYS A 196 40.17 -28.28 20.92
CA LYS A 196 40.39 -29.72 21.14
C LYS A 196 41.52 -30.26 20.27
N LEU A 197 41.60 -29.83 19.01
CA LEU A 197 42.67 -30.23 18.10
C LEU A 197 44.04 -29.69 18.53
N HIS A 198 44.12 -28.45 19.03
CA HIS A 198 45.37 -27.92 19.59
C HIS A 198 45.82 -28.68 20.83
N SER A 199 44.90 -29.03 21.74
CA SER A 199 45.22 -29.78 22.96
C SER A 199 45.63 -31.23 22.70
N ALA A 200 45.24 -31.82 21.56
CA ALA A 200 45.60 -33.18 21.18
C ALA A 200 46.96 -33.26 20.44
N ASN A 201 47.50 -32.12 19.99
CA ASN A 201 48.74 -32.00 19.22
C ASN A 201 49.90 -31.38 20.02
N ALA A 202 49.67 -30.99 21.28
CA ALA A 202 50.65 -30.46 22.22
C ALA A 202 51.17 -31.57 23.15
#